data_AF-A0A157NWE4-F1
#
_entry.id   AF-A0A157NWE4-F1
#
_cell.length_a   1.000
_cell.length_b   1.000
_cell.length_c   1.000
_cell.angle_alpha   90.00
_cell.angle_beta   90.00
_cell.angle_gamma   90.00
#
_symmetry.space_group_name_H-M   'P 1'
#
loop_
_entity.id
_entity.type
_entity.pdbx_description
1 polymer ?
#
loop_
_entity_poly.entity_id
_entity_poly.type
_entity_poly.pdbx_seq_one_letter_code
_entity_poly.pdbx_strand_id
1 'polypeptide(L)' 'MLKKTLLRGGLIVGLLALAGCSATGGSSLTKRLFSECTWDRASCMYDGPYDAGEEAYAEREAARLNKSQSRKVGR' A
#
# COMPACT_ATOMS: atom_id res chain seq x y z
N MET A 1 -19.66 -33.03 16.27
CA MET A 1 -19.46 -31.60 16.57
C MET A 1 -18.36 -30.95 15.73
N LEU A 2 -17.28 -31.66 15.40
CA LEU A 2 -16.12 -31.14 14.63
C LEU A 2 -16.44 -30.53 13.26
N LYS A 3 -17.40 -31.07 12.50
CA LYS A 3 -17.83 -30.53 11.19
C LYS A 3 -18.41 -29.12 11.28
N LYS A 4 -19.16 -28.82 12.35
CA LYS A 4 -19.72 -27.48 12.61
C LYS A 4 -18.63 -26.48 13.02
N THR A 5 -17.57 -26.96 13.67
CA THR A 5 -16.42 -26.15 14.07
C THR A 5 -15.54 -25.77 12.87
N LEU A 6 -15.31 -26.71 11.95
CA LEU A 6 -14.55 -26.47 10.71
C LEU A 6 -15.29 -25.51 9.77
N LEU A 7 -16.62 -25.65 9.65
CA LEU A 7 -17.44 -24.76 8.83
C LEU A 7 -17.46 -23.31 9.37
N ARG A 8 -17.44 -23.15 10.70
CA ARG A 8 -17.33 -21.83 11.36
C ARG A 8 -15.94 -21.23 11.25
N GLY A 9 -14.90 -22.05 11.36
CA GLY A 9 -13.50 -21.62 11.15
C GLY A 9 -13.26 -21.11 9.73
N GLY A 10 -13.77 -21.82 8.72
CA GLY A 10 -13.67 -21.39 7.32
C GLY A 10 -14.42 -20.08 7.02
N LEU A 11 -15.60 -19.87 7.63
CA LEU A 11 -16.36 -18.62 7.47
C LEU A 11 -15.62 -17.41 8.05
N ILE A 12 -14.95 -17.58 9.20
CA ILE A 12 -14.18 -16.51 9.84
C ILE A 12 -12.93 -16.15 9.02
N VAL A 13 -12.22 -17.14 8.48
CA VAL A 13 -11.07 -16.90 7.59
C VAL A 13 -11.51 -16.23 6.27
N GLY A 14 -12.68 -16.60 5.74
CA GLY A 14 -13.26 -15.96 4.55
C GLY A 14 -13.65 -14.50 4.75
N LEU A 15 -14.14 -14.12 5.94
CA LEU A 15 -14.48 -12.72 6.27
C LEU A 15 -13.23 -11.86 6.52
N LEU A 16 -12.15 -12.43 7.08
CA LEU A 16 -10.87 -11.75 7.26
C LEU A 16 -10.16 -11.43 5.92
N ALA A 17 -10.37 -12.24 4.88
CA ALA A 17 -9.88 -11.95 3.53
C ALA A 17 -10.64 -10.79 2.84
N LEU A 18 -11.87 -10.49 3.27
CA LEU A 18 -12.67 -9.37 2.76
C LEU A 18 -12.43 -8.05 3.51
N ALA A 19 -11.74 -8.10 4.66
CA ALA A 19 -11.20 -6.93 5.33
C ALA A 19 -9.87 -6.48 4.68
N GLY A 20 -9.86 -6.42 3.34
CA GLY A 20 -8.93 -5.61 2.57
C GLY A 20 -9.06 -4.16 3.01
N CYS A 21 -8.36 -3.85 4.09
CA CYS A 21 -8.28 -2.56 4.74
C CYS A 21 -7.54 -1.60 3.82
N SER A 22 -8.29 -0.86 3.00
CA SER A 22 -8.06 0.54 2.58
C SER A 22 -9.01 0.91 1.44
N ALA A 23 -10.28 1.16 1.74
CA ALA A 23 -11.22 1.73 0.77
C ALA A 23 -12.15 2.76 1.42
N THR A 24 -11.59 3.63 2.25
CA THR A 24 -12.22 4.89 2.65
C THR A 24 -11.63 6.03 1.81
N GLY A 25 -12.16 6.19 0.60
CA GLY A 25 -11.80 7.28 -0.32
C GLY A 25 -12.69 7.27 -1.56
N GLY A 26 -13.78 8.03 -1.51
CA GLY A 26 -14.93 7.94 -2.42
C GLY A 26 -14.69 8.12 -3.92
N SER A 27 -15.55 7.43 -4.68
CA SER A 27 -16.12 7.84 -5.98
C SER A 27 -15.22 7.98 -7.23
N SER A 28 -14.10 7.24 -7.32
CA SER A 28 -13.41 7.02 -8.61
C SER A 28 -12.81 5.60 -8.77
N LEU A 29 -13.24 4.64 -7.94
CA LEU A 29 -12.54 3.36 -7.73
C LEU A 29 -12.67 2.35 -8.88
N THR A 30 -13.79 2.31 -9.61
CA THR A 30 -14.06 1.18 -10.52
C THR A 30 -13.19 1.16 -11.77
N LYS A 31 -12.71 2.32 -12.26
CA LYS A 31 -11.74 2.39 -13.37
C LYS A 31 -10.29 2.11 -12.94
N ARG A 32 -9.96 2.22 -11.64
CA ARG A 32 -8.60 2.00 -11.13
C ARG A 32 -8.36 0.61 -10.54
N LEU A 33 -9.42 -0.15 -10.26
CA LEU A 33 -9.30 -1.51 -9.70
C LEU A 33 -8.75 -2.54 -10.70
N PHE A 34 -8.80 -2.25 -12.00
CA PHE A 34 -8.33 -3.16 -13.06
C PHE A 34 -7.39 -2.43 -14.02
N SER A 35 -6.40 -1.73 -13.48
CA SER A 35 -5.32 -1.20 -14.31
C SER A 35 -4.30 -2.31 -14.60
N GLU A 36 -3.51 -2.14 -15.66
CA GLU A 36 -2.38 -3.05 -15.95
C GLU A 36 -1.43 -3.16 -14.74
N CYS A 37 -1.23 -2.06 -14.03
CA CYS A 37 -0.45 -1.98 -12.79
C CYS A 37 -1.06 -2.75 -11.61
N THR A 38 -2.35 -3.09 -11.66
CA THR A 38 -3.01 -3.87 -10.61
C THR A 38 -2.68 -5.35 -10.74
N TRP A 39 -2.60 -5.86 -11.97
CA TRP A 39 -2.30 -7.26 -12.27
C TRP A 39 -0.80 -7.53 -12.30
N ASP A 40 -0.04 -6.61 -12.87
CA ASP A 40 1.41 -6.65 -12.89
C ASP A 40 1.95 -5.30 -12.43
N ARG A 41 2.22 -5.20 -11.13
CA ARG A 41 2.80 -3.99 -10.56
C ARG A 41 4.17 -3.66 -11.15
N ALA A 42 4.98 -4.69 -11.46
CA ALA A 42 6.33 -4.49 -11.95
C ALA A 42 6.33 -3.77 -13.31
N SER A 43 5.31 -4.03 -14.15
CA SER A 43 5.13 -3.33 -15.43
C SER A 43 5.00 -1.80 -15.31
N CYS A 44 4.63 -1.29 -14.14
CA CYS A 44 4.46 0.14 -13.88
C CYS A 44 5.48 0.74 -12.92
N MET A 45 6.39 -0.08 -12.38
CA MET A 45 7.47 0.41 -11.55
C MET A 45 8.60 0.92 -12.44
N TYR A 46 9.04 2.15 -12.20
CA TYR A 46 10.27 2.67 -12.78
C TYR A 46 11.43 2.32 -11.84
N ASP A 47 12.22 1.31 -12.23
CA ASP A 47 13.39 0.84 -11.47
C ASP A 47 14.71 1.31 -12.12
N GLY A 48 14.71 2.55 -12.63
CA GLY A 48 15.89 3.18 -13.23
C GLY A 48 16.77 3.91 -12.22
N PRO A 49 17.98 4.36 -12.64
CA PRO A 49 18.77 5.29 -11.84
C PRO A 49 18.02 6.61 -11.66
N TYR A 50 18.43 7.40 -10.67
CA TYR A 50 17.97 8.78 -10.55
C TYR A 50 18.25 9.57 -11.83
N ASP A 51 17.37 10.53 -12.14
CA ASP A 51 17.64 11.50 -13.19
C ASP A 51 18.90 12.32 -12.86
N ALA A 52 19.53 12.90 -13.89
CA ALA A 52 20.76 13.67 -13.71
C ALA A 52 20.58 14.81 -12.70
N GLY A 53 21.28 14.72 -11.57
CA GLY A 53 21.21 15.70 -10.47
C GLY A 53 20.02 15.49 -9.50
N GLU A 54 19.13 14.53 -9.76
CA GLU A 54 18.00 14.22 -8.90
C GLU A 54 18.45 13.57 -7.59
N GLU A 55 19.48 12.71 -7.61
CA GLU A 55 20.01 12.05 -6.41
C GLU A 55 20.32 13.06 -5.29
N ALA A 56 21.09 14.11 -5.61
CA ALA A 56 21.43 15.14 -4.64
C ALA A 56 20.20 15.93 -4.14
N TYR A 57 19.17 16.08 -4.97
CA TYR A 57 17.90 16.68 -4.55
C TYR A 57 17.12 15.74 -3.62
N ALA A 58 16.99 14.46 -3.98
CA ALA A 58 16.29 13.45 -3.22
C ALA A 58 16.87 13.29 -1.80
N GLU A 59 18.20 13.24 -1.67
CA GLU A 59 18.88 13.14 -0.38
C GLU A 59 18.64 14.36 0.52
N ARG A 60 18.79 15.58 -0.03
CA ARG A 60 18.53 16.82 0.71
C ARG A 60 17.08 16.88 1.20
N GLU A 61 16.14 16.49 0.34
CA GLU A 61 14.72 16.52 0.66
C GLU A 61 14.37 15.46 1.71
N ALA A 62 14.94 14.25 1.60
CA ALA A 62 14.81 13.21 2.61
C ALA A 62 15.30 13.67 3.99
N ALA A 63 16.46 14.34 4.05
CA ALA A 63 17.00 14.88 5.30
C ALA A 63 16.08 15.95 5.92
N ARG A 64 15.55 16.86 5.10
CA ARG A 64 14.59 17.90 5.52
C ARG A 64 13.32 17.27 6.10
N LEU A 65 12.77 16.26 5.43
CA LEU A 65 11.57 15.56 5.85
C LEU A 65 11.79 14.77 7.13
N ASN A 66 12.90 14.02 7.26
CA ASN A 66 13.23 13.28 8.47
C ASN A 66 13.35 14.19 9.69
N LYS A 67 13.98 15.36 9.54
CA LYS A 67 14.03 16.38 10.61
C LYS A 67 12.65 16.91 10.98
N SER A 68 11.74 17.03 10.00
CA SER A 68 10.36 17.45 10.28
C SER A 68 9.53 16.37 10.98
N GLN A 69 9.77 15.09 10.66
CA GLN A 69 9.05 13.96 11.21
C GLN A 69 9.55 13.58 12.61
N SER A 70 10.86 13.67 12.87
CA SER A 70 11.41 13.43 14.20
C SER A 70 10.79 14.35 15.27
N ARG A 71 10.47 15.60 14.89
CA ARG A 71 9.73 16.54 15.75
C ARG A 71 8.28 16.12 16.04
N LYS A 72 7.66 15.32 15.16
CA LYS A 72 6.28 14.83 15.34
C LYS A 72 6.24 13.54 16.16
N VAL A 73 7.23 12.66 15.96
CA VAL A 73 7.33 11.37 16.68
C VAL A 73 7.73 11.56 18.14
N GLY A 74 8.51 12.60 18.46
CA GLY A 74 8.90 12.91 19.85
C GLY A 74 7.84 13.65 20.68
N ARG A 75 6.57 13.59 20.30
CA ARG A 75 5.45 14.28 20.96
C ARG A 75 4.46 13.27 21.52
#